data_AF-A0A9E2YYM5-F1
#
_entry.id   AF-A0A9E2YYM5-F1
#
_cell.length_a   1.000
_cell.length_b   1.000
_cell.length_c   1.000
_cell.angle_alpha   90.00
_cell.angle_beta   90.00
_cell.angle_gamma   90.00
#
_symmetry.space_group_name_H-M   'P 1'
#
loop_
_entity.id
_entity.type
_entity.pdbx_description
1 polymer ?
#
loop_
_entity_poly.entity_id
_entity_poly.type
_entity_poly.pdbx_seq_one_letter_code
_entity_poly.pdbx_strand_id
1 'polypeptide(L)' 'MKQMILGISLFFASAILLPAQVDRSTLTGVVTDSSTAAVPGAQVETTHRATGLKRRFPPG' A
#
# COMPACT_ATOMS: atom_id res chain seq x y z
N MET A 1 -16.13 -9.05 40.05
CA MET A 1 -16.83 -8.59 38.84
C MET A 1 -16.28 -7.28 38.28
N LYS A 2 -16.20 -6.17 39.03
CA LYS A 2 -15.66 -4.88 38.54
C LYS A 2 -14.25 -4.97 37.92
N GLN A 3 -13.32 -5.68 38.55
CA GLN A 3 -11.95 -5.85 38.03
C GLN A 3 -11.89 -6.66 36.73
N MET A 4 -12.83 -7.59 36.57
CA MET A 4 -12.94 -8.41 35.36
C MET A 4 -13.47 -7.57 34.18
N ILE A 5 -14.47 -6.72 34.46
CA ILE A 5 -15.01 -5.77 33.48
C ILE A 5 -13.92 -4.78 33.04
N LEU A 6 -13.13 -4.25 33.98
CA LEU A 6 -12.04 -3.32 33.65
C LEU A 6 -10.98 -3.97 32.74
N GLY A 7 -10.57 -5.21 33.05
CA GLY A 7 -9.59 -5.94 32.23
C GLY A 7 -10.08 -6.22 30.81
N ILE A 8 -11.34 -6.62 30.65
CA ILE A 8 -11.95 -6.87 29.33
C ILE A 8 -12.04 -5.56 28.52
N SER A 9 -12.48 -4.47 29.15
CA SER A 9 -12.56 -3.16 28.48
C SER A 9 -11.20 -2.67 28.02
N LEU A 10 -10.16 -2.86 28.84
CA LEU A 10 -8.78 -2.48 28.48
C LEU A 10 -8.25 -3.31 27.31
N PHE A 11 -8.55 -4.62 27.29
CA PHE A 11 -8.18 -5.50 26.18
C PHE A 11 -8.80 -5.04 24.86
N PHE A 12 -10.10 -4.73 24.83
CA PHE A 12 -10.75 -4.24 23.60
C PHE A 12 -10.27 -2.83 23.19
N ALA A 13 -10.00 -1.93 24.14
CA ALA A 13 -9.47 -0.60 23.84
C ALA A 13 -8.09 -0.63 23.17
N SER A 14 -7.27 -1.66 23.46
CA SER A 14 -5.93 -1.81 22.88
C SER A 14 -5.94 -2.05 21.36
N ALA A 15 -7.04 -2.54 20.79
CA ALA A 15 -7.16 -2.77 19.35
C ALA A 15 -7.09 -1.48 18.51
N ILE A 16 -7.41 -0.31 19.11
CA ILE A 16 -7.37 1.00 18.44
C ILE A 16 -5.91 1.45 18.19
N LEU A 17 -4.95 0.93 18.96
CA LEU A 17 -3.53 1.30 18.85
C LEU A 17 -2.80 0.54 17.74
N LEU A 18 -3.44 -0.45 17.11
CA LEU A 18 -2.85 -1.16 15.99
C LEU A 18 -2.90 -0.26 14.75
N PRO A 19 -1.76 0.04 14.09
CA PRO A 19 -1.79 0.77 12.83
C PRO A 19 -2.63 -0.04 11.83
N ALA A 20 -3.65 0.59 11.26
CA ALA A 20 -4.40 -0.02 10.16
C ALA A 20 -3.40 -0.42 9.08
N GLN A 21 -3.34 -1.71 8.76
CA GLN A 21 -2.51 -2.21 7.68
C GLN A 21 -2.94 -1.45 6.41
N VAL A 22 -2.08 -0.58 5.91
CA VAL A 22 -2.43 0.25 4.75
C VAL A 22 -2.29 -0.63 3.52
N ASP A 23 -3.43 -1.09 2.98
CA ASP A 23 -3.48 -1.92 1.77
C ASP A 23 -3.10 -1.16 0.48
N ARG A 24 -2.68 0.11 0.62
CA ARG A 24 -2.39 1.00 -0.50
C ARG A 24 -0.99 1.59 -0.38
N SER A 25 -0.25 1.52 -1.48
CA SER A 25 1.01 2.23 -1.66
C SER A 25 0.99 2.99 -2.98
N THR A 26 1.73 4.09 -3.04
CA THR A 26 1.92 4.90 -4.25
C THR A 26 3.36 4.74 -4.71
N LEU A 27 3.56 4.25 -5.93
CA LEU A 27 4.87 4.16 -6.58
C LEU A 27 5.00 5.28 -7.61
N THR A 28 6.02 6.12 -7.46
CA THR A 28 6.35 7.22 -8.39
C THR A 28 7.77 7.06 -8.91
N GLY A 29 8.04 7.59 -10.10
CA GLY A 29 9.36 7.56 -10.74
C GLY A 29 9.33 8.19 -12.13
N VAL A 30 10.51 8.36 -12.73
CA VAL A 30 10.71 8.86 -14.10
C VAL A 30 11.37 7.77 -14.92
N VAL A 31 10.83 7.47 -16.10
CA VAL A 31 11.46 6.56 -17.06
C VAL A 31 12.47 7.36 -17.87
N THR A 32 13.74 6.96 -17.83
CA THR A 32 14.84 7.59 -18.57
C THR A 32 15.53 6.61 -19.51
N ASP A 33 16.18 7.13 -20.56
CA ASP A 33 17.06 6.35 -21.43
C ASP A 33 18.54 6.41 -20.97
N SER A 34 19.46 5.84 -21.77
CA SER A 34 20.91 5.84 -21.47
C SER A 34 21.56 7.22 -21.50
N SER A 35 20.90 8.22 -22.09
CA SER A 35 21.34 9.62 -22.08
C SER A 35 20.83 10.39 -20.87
N THR A 36 20.08 9.74 -19.97
CA THR A 36 19.38 10.31 -18.80
C THR A 36 18.18 11.20 -19.15
N ALA A 37 17.79 11.27 -20.42
CA ALA A 37 16.61 11.99 -20.85
C ALA A 37 15.33 11.23 -20.45
N ALA A 38 14.28 11.97 -20.06
CA ALA A 38 12.97 11.38 -19.80
C ALA A 38 12.36 10.83 -21.10
N VAL A 39 11.66 9.70 -21.01
CA VAL A 39 11.01 9.02 -22.14
C VAL A 39 9.49 9.27 -22.08
N PRO A 40 8.94 10.24 -22.86
CA PRO A 40 7.51 10.50 -22.87
C PRO A 40 6.75 9.32 -23.49
N GLY A 41 5.54 9.04 -22.99
CA GLY A 41 4.69 7.97 -23.52
C GLY A 41 5.16 6.55 -23.21
N ALA A 42 6.20 6.37 -22.39
CA ALA A 42 6.61 5.05 -21.92
C ALA A 42 5.44 4.33 -21.24
N GLN A 43 5.22 3.07 -21.60
CA GLN A 43 4.22 2.21 -20.97
C GLN A 43 4.84 1.43 -19.83
N VAL A 44 4.17 1.44 -18.67
CA VAL A 44 4.59 0.75 -17.46
C VAL A 44 3.48 -0.22 -17.04
N GLU A 45 3.81 -1.50 -16.88
CA GLU A 45 2.92 -2.52 -16.30
C GLU A 45 3.46 -2.95 -14.94
N THR A 46 2.64 -2.81 -13.89
CA THR A 46 2.96 -3.29 -12.55
C THR A 46 2.20 -4.57 -12.26
N THR A 47 2.84 -5.53 -11.58
CA THR A 47 2.22 -6.79 -11.15
C THR A 47 2.30 -6.92 -9.63
N HIS A 48 1.16 -7.09 -8.98
CA HIS A 48 1.11 -7.38 -7.56
C HIS A 48 1.55 -8.82 -7.31
N ARG A 49 2.70 -9.02 -6.64
CA ARG A 49 3.34 -10.33 -6.52
C ARG A 49 2.47 -11.38 -5.83
N ALA A 50 1.68 -11.00 -4.82
CA ALA A 50 0.89 -11.95 -4.06
C ALA A 50 -0.43 -12.36 -4.76
N THR A 51 -1.00 -11.49 -5.61
CA THR A 51 -2.32 -11.73 -6.23
C THR A 51 -2.27 -11.89 -7.75
N GLY A 52 -1.13 -11.59 -8.39
CA GLY A 52 -1.00 -11.57 -9.84
C GLY A 52 -1.72 -10.41 -10.53
N LEU A 53 -2.36 -9.50 -9.80
CA LEU A 53 -3.09 -8.36 -10.35
C LEU A 53 -2.14 -7.48 -11.17
N LYS A 54 -2.54 -7.12 -12.39
CA LYS A 54 -1.77 -6.28 -13.30
C LYS A 54 -2.42 -4.92 -13.50
N ARG A 55 -1.61 -3.87 -13.59
CA ARG A 55 -2.07 -2.50 -13.92
C ARG A 55 -1.11 -1.82 -14.90
N ARG A 56 -1.65 -1.20 -15.95
CA ARG A 56 -0.88 -0.46 -16.96
C ARG A 56 -1.02 1.05 -16.79
N PHE A 57 0.04 1.78 -17.11
CA PHE A 57 0.06 3.24 -17.21
C PHE A 57 0.87 3.69 -18.44
N PRO A 58 0.42 4.69 -19.22
CA PRO A 58 -0.93 5.26 -19.19
C PRO A 58 -1.99 4.18 -19.49
N PRO A 59 -3.24 4.33 -19.01
CA PRO A 59 -4.32 3.45 -19.42
C PRO A 59 -4.51 3.56 -20.93
N GLY A 60 -4.67 2.41 -21.59
CA GLY A 60 -4.95 2.32 -23.02
C GLY A 60 -6.38 2.72 -23.36
#